data_AF-A0A1M5Y674-F1
#
_entry.id   AF-A0A1M5Y674-F1
#
_cell.length_a   1.000
_cell.length_b   1.000
_cell.length_c   1.000
_cell.angle_alpha   90.00
_cell.angle_beta   90.00
_cell.angle_gamma   90.00
#
_symmetry.space_group_name_H-M   'P 1'
#
loop_
_entity.id
_entity.type
_entity.pdbx_description
1 polymer ?
#
loop_
_entity_poly.entity_id
_entity_poly.type
_entity_poly.pdbx_seq_one_letter_code
_entity_poly.pdbx_strand_id
1 'polypeptide(L)' 'TAEFMSLEELDNQIPARTVKNRINASTEASPNLDFDEMVKDLIKDRIMELNKYVSIDHASRCFIVKANNLKIDGYNLVVI' A
#
# COMPACT_ATOMS: atom_id res chain seq x y z
N THR A 1 -8.72 19.84 -42.53
CA THR A 1 -8.36 20.26 -41.16
C THR A 1 -9.18 19.43 -40.21
N ALA A 2 -8.54 18.70 -39.30
CA ALA A 2 -9.28 17.88 -38.32
C ALA A 2 -9.85 18.82 -37.25
N GLU A 3 -11.16 18.79 -37.06
CA GLU A 3 -11.81 19.45 -35.92
C GLU A 3 -11.52 18.60 -34.68
N PHE A 4 -10.79 19.18 -33.73
CA PHE A 4 -10.55 18.55 -32.44
C PHE A 4 -11.68 18.96 -31.50
N MET A 5 -12.40 17.97 -30.98
CA MET A 5 -13.46 18.21 -30.00
C MET A 5 -12.84 18.61 -28.65
N SER A 6 -13.53 19.51 -27.94
CA SER A 6 -13.17 19.87 -26.56
C SER A 6 -13.43 18.70 -25.60
N LEU A 7 -12.74 18.69 -24.45
CA LEU A 7 -12.91 17.62 -23.45
C LEU A 7 -14.34 17.59 -22.92
N GLU A 8 -14.98 18.76 -22.84
CA GLU A 8 -16.36 18.96 -22.42
C GLU A 8 -17.36 18.39 -23.45
N GLU A 9 -17.03 18.38 -24.74
CA GLU A 9 -17.86 17.77 -25.79
C GLU A 9 -17.73 16.24 -25.83
N LEU A 10 -16.62 15.68 -25.37
CA LEU A 10 -16.47 14.22 -25.22
C LEU A 10 -17.31 13.69 -24.06
N ASP A 11 -17.34 14.41 -22.93
CA ASP A 11 -17.99 13.95 -21.70
C ASP A 11 -19.53 13.91 -21.80
N ASN A 12 -20.10 14.78 -22.64
CA ASN A 12 -21.55 14.85 -22.86
C ASN A 12 -22.08 13.82 -23.88
N GLN A 13 -21.23 13.04 -24.53
CA GLN A 13 -21.66 11.97 -25.44
C GLN A 13 -21.93 10.69 -24.65
N ILE A 14 -23.07 10.65 -23.95
CA ILE A 14 -23.60 9.42 -23.36
C ILE A 14 -24.05 8.49 -24.51
N PRO A 15 -23.37 7.36 -24.80
CA PRO A 15 -23.89 6.43 -25.78
C PRO A 15 -25.04 5.69 -25.12
N ALA A 16 -26.25 5.89 -25.64
CA ALA A 16 -27.43 5.11 -25.28
C ALA A 16 -27.21 3.63 -25.68
N ARG A 17 -26.59 2.83 -24.81
CA ARG A 17 -26.72 1.37 -24.79
C ARG A 17 -26.63 0.84 -23.37
N THR A 18 -27.83 0.61 -22.84
CA THR A 18 -28.16 -0.13 -21.64
C THR A 18 -27.36 -1.43 -21.51
N VAL A 19 -26.44 -1.49 -20.55
CA VAL A 19 -26.13 -2.74 -19.85
C VAL A 19 -26.43 -2.50 -18.38
N LYS A 20 -27.61 -2.95 -17.96
CA LYS A 20 -28.02 -3.03 -16.56
C LYS A 20 -27.15 -4.10 -15.88
N ASN A 21 -25.95 -3.72 -15.45
CA ASN A 21 -25.30 -4.42 -14.35
C ASN A 21 -25.41 -3.52 -13.12
N ARG A 22 -26.26 -3.97 -12.19
CA ARG A 22 -26.34 -3.42 -10.84
C ARG A 22 -24.99 -3.60 -10.18
N ILE A 23 -24.18 -2.56 -10.18
CA ILE A 23 -23.09 -2.42 -9.23
C ILE A 23 -23.36 -1.10 -8.54
N ASN A 24 -23.82 -1.19 -7.30
CA ASN A 24 -23.88 -0.05 -6.41
C ASN A 24 -22.43 0.46 -6.27
N ALA A 25 -22.11 1.54 -6.96
CA ALA A 25 -20.81 2.18 -6.86
C ALA A 25 -21.00 3.69 -6.92
N SER A 26 -21.05 4.29 -5.74
CA SER A 26 -20.51 5.62 -5.49
C SER A 26 -20.35 5.72 -3.97
N THR A 27 -19.49 4.84 -3.44
CA THR A 27 -18.72 5.21 -2.26
C THR A 27 -17.76 6.27 -2.76
N GLU A 28 -17.94 7.49 -2.29
CA GLU A 28 -17.02 8.62 -2.45
C GLU A 28 -15.59 8.10 -2.22
N ALA A 29 -14.81 7.97 -3.29
CA ALA A 29 -13.40 7.64 -3.19
C ALA A 29 -12.74 8.82 -2.47
N SER A 30 -12.39 8.63 -1.20
CA SER A 30 -11.64 9.64 -0.47
C SER A 30 -10.29 9.79 -1.19
N PRO A 31 -9.84 11.01 -1.49
CA PRO A 31 -8.59 11.24 -2.24
C PRO A 31 -7.33 10.78 -1.49
N ASN A 32 -7.48 10.26 -0.26
CA ASN A 32 -6.39 9.78 0.58
C ASN A 32 -6.30 8.24 0.64
N LEU A 33 -7.23 7.50 0.02
CA LEU A 33 -7.21 6.02 0.07
C LEU A 33 -5.90 5.45 -0.50
N ASP A 34 -5.45 5.99 -1.63
CA ASP A 34 -4.20 5.57 -2.28
C ASP A 34 -2.95 5.93 -1.45
N PHE A 35 -2.97 7.08 -0.77
CA PHE A 35 -1.88 7.49 0.10
C PHE A 35 -1.81 6.65 1.38
N ASP A 36 -2.96 6.38 2.00
CA ASP A 36 -3.05 5.53 3.19
C ASP A 36 -2.63 4.08 2.87
N GLU A 37 -2.96 3.58 1.69
CA GLU A 37 -2.50 2.27 1.21
C GLU A 37 -0.98 2.25 1.00
N MET A 38 -0.43 3.28 0.35
CA MET A 38 1.01 3.43 0.18
C MET A 38 1.75 3.47 1.54
N VAL A 39 1.22 4.20 2.52
CA VAL A 39 1.81 4.26 3.87
C VAL A 39 1.76 2.88 4.54
N LYS A 40 0.67 2.13 4.41
CA LYS A 40 0.57 0.77 4.95
C LYS A 40 1.59 -0.16 4.31
N ASP A 41 1.80 -0.08 3.00
CA ASP A 41 2.78 -0.89 2.31
C ASP A 41 4.21 -0.57 2.76
N LEU A 42 4.56 0.71 2.91
CA LEU A 42 5.86 1.13 3.44
C LEU A 42 6.09 0.62 4.88
N ILE A 43 5.07 0.69 5.73
CA ILE A 43 5.15 0.16 7.10
C ILE A 43 5.36 -1.36 7.07
N LYS A 44 4.61 -2.06 6.21
CA LYS A 44 4.70 -3.52 6.06
C LYS A 44 6.09 -3.95 5.59
N ASP A 45 6.62 -3.27 4.58
CA ASP A 45 7.97 -3.51 4.06
C ASP A 45 9.02 -3.32 5.16
N ARG A 46 8.88 -2.24 5.97
CA ARG A 46 9.81 -2.00 7.07
C ARG A 46 9.71 -3.04 8.17
N ILE A 47 8.51 -3.51 8.51
CA ILE A 47 8.32 -4.62 9.46
C ILE A 47 8.91 -5.92 8.91
N MET A 48 8.72 -6.21 7.63
CA MET A 48 9.29 -7.39 6.98
C MET A 48 10.82 -7.37 7.01
N GLU A 49 11.44 -6.22 6.76
CA GLU A 49 12.88 -6.06 6.89
C GLU A 49 13.35 -6.28 8.33
N LEU A 50 12.64 -5.71 9.31
CA LEU A 50 12.96 -5.89 10.74
C LEU A 50 12.89 -7.35 11.19
N ASN A 51 11.98 -8.15 10.62
CA ASN A 51 11.89 -9.59 10.90
C ASN A 51 13.17 -10.36 10.54
N LYS A 52 14.06 -9.80 9.70
CA LYS A 52 15.40 -10.36 9.45
C LYS A 52 16.26 -10.34 10.71
N TYR A 53 16.05 -9.37 11.60
CA TYR A 53 16.91 -9.13 12.77
C TYR A 53 16.25 -9.51 14.08
N VAL A 54 14.92 -9.40 14.19
CA VAL A 54 14.20 -9.64 15.45
C VAL A 54 13.01 -10.57 15.25
N SER A 55 12.66 -11.30 16.30
CA SER A 55 11.40 -12.05 16.38
C SER A 55 10.90 -12.07 17.81
N ILE A 56 9.58 -11.99 17.99
CA ILE A 56 8.93 -12.00 19.29
C ILE A 56 8.19 -13.31 19.44
N ASP A 57 8.56 -14.10 20.45
CA ASP A 57 7.76 -15.24 20.89
C ASP A 57 6.85 -14.80 22.04
N HIS A 58 5.57 -14.64 21.73
CA HIS A 58 4.55 -14.23 22.70
C HIS A 58 4.24 -15.31 23.74
N ALA A 59 4.38 -16.59 23.38
CA ALA A 59 4.09 -17.68 24.31
C ALA A 59 5.11 -17.72 25.45
N SER A 60 6.39 -17.60 25.11
CA SER A 60 7.48 -17.60 26.09
C SER A 60 7.85 -16.20 26.60
N ARG A 61 7.20 -15.14 26.09
CA ARG A 61 7.56 -13.73 26.33
C ARG A 61 9.04 -13.45 26.04
N CYS A 62 9.57 -14.06 24.98
CA CYS A 62 10.97 -13.92 24.58
C CYS A 62 11.12 -12.96 23.40
N PHE A 63 12.02 -11.99 23.54
CA PHE A 63 12.48 -11.15 22.43
C PHE A 63 13.79 -11.71 21.90
N ILE A 64 13.78 -12.18 20.66
CA ILE A 64 14.90 -12.90 20.05
C ILE A 64 15.57 -11.96 19.06
N VAL A 65 16.87 -11.72 19.23
CA VAL A 65 17.69 -10.91 18.33
C VAL A 65 18.63 -11.83 17.55
N LYS A 66 18.51 -11.81 16.22
CA LYS A 66 19.34 -12.55 15.27
C LYS A 66 20.66 -11.78 15.05
N ALA A 67 21.53 -11.80 16.06
CA ALA A 67 22.78 -11.03 16.08
C ALA A 67 23.72 -11.32 14.89
N ASN A 68 23.69 -12.53 14.33
CA ASN A 68 24.47 -12.87 13.14
C ASN A 68 24.03 -12.04 11.92
N ASN A 69 22.72 -11.89 11.71
CA ASN A 69 22.18 -11.12 10.60
C ASN A 69 22.52 -9.63 10.74
N LEU A 70 22.45 -9.10 11.96
CA LEU A 70 22.87 -7.74 12.26
C LEU A 70 24.35 -7.52 11.87
N LYS A 71 25.24 -8.41 12.30
CA LYS A 71 26.68 -8.30 12.00
C LYS A 71 27.00 -8.41 10.51
N ILE A 72 26.35 -9.34 9.80
CA ILE A 72 26.53 -9.53 8.36
C ILE A 72 26.17 -8.25 7.59
N ASP A 73 25.12 -7.56 8.02
CA ASP A 73 24.66 -6.31 7.40
C ASP A 73 25.36 -5.06 7.95
N GLY A 74 26.39 -5.21 8.78
CA GLY A 74 27.22 -4.12 9.29
C GLY A 74 26.66 -3.39 10.53
N TYR A 75 25.63 -3.93 11.18
CA TYR A 75 25.06 -3.38 12.41
C TYR A 75 25.77 -3.91 13.67
N ASN A 76 25.81 -3.07 14.70
CA ASN A 76 26.26 -3.44 16.04
C ASN A 76 25.06 -3.64 16.97
N LEU A 77 25.11 -4.70 17.78
CA LEU A 77 24.15 -4.90 18.87
C LEU A 77 24.65 -4.19 20.12
N VAL A 78 23.85 -3.24 20.64
CA VAL A 78 24.11 -2.53 21.90
C VAL A 78 23.02 -2.90 22.89
N VAL A 79 23.41 -3.39 24.07
CA VAL A 79 22.52 -3.67 25.19
C VAL A 79 22.77 -2.59 26.25
N ILE A 80 21.71 -1.88 26.65
CA ILE A 80 21.74 -0.78 27.62
C ILE A 80 21.10 -1.24 28.92
#